data_AF-A0A2N1XZU6-F1
#
_entry.id   AF-A0A2N1XZU6-F1
#
_cell.length_a   1.000
_cell.length_b   1.000
_cell.length_c   1.000
_cell.angle_alpha   90.00
_cell.angle_beta   90.00
_cell.angle_gamma   90.00
#
_symmetry.space_group_name_H-M   'P 1'
#
loop_
_entity.id
_entity.type
_entity.pdbx_description
1 polymer ?
#
loop_
_entity_poly.entity_id
_entity_poly.type
_entity_poly.pdbx_seq_one_letter_code
_entity_poly.pdbx_strand_id
1 'polypeptide(L)'
;MLYNRIRMIAYGVLLTLIGGVANPAWALPLDIAQSPLFLSTRVKPAFIMVIDDSGSMNWETLFPAKDGMGVWGRDNLASAFSFFANDGSFRQTGNVDFLQLFPYSGRSTDRQNIPATPNFGFARSPEFNPAYFDPSVFYEPWRAADGNAQFNPPTGNTSITAAPSALAW
;
A
#
# COMPACT_ATOMS: atom_id res chain seq x y z
N MET A 1 56.17 28.50 31.08
CA MET A 1 55.05 27.54 30.84
C MET A 1 54.06 28.00 29.75
N LEU A 2 53.88 29.31 29.52
CA LEU A 2 52.95 29.84 28.51
C LEU A 2 53.38 29.60 27.05
N TYR A 3 54.68 29.69 26.74
CA TYR A 3 55.24 29.53 25.39
C TYR A 3 55.03 28.13 24.79
N ASN A 4 55.17 27.07 25.60
CA ASN A 4 54.99 25.69 25.15
C ASN A 4 53.51 25.34 24.89
N ARG A 5 52.58 26.03 25.56
CA ARG A 5 51.13 25.88 25.33
C ARG A 5 50.72 26.48 23.98
N ILE A 6 51.27 27.64 23.63
CA ILE A 6 50.99 28.32 22.35
C ILE A 6 51.52 27.49 21.16
N ARG A 7 52.71 26.90 21.29
CA ARG A 7 53.27 26.02 20.25
C ARG A 7 52.44 24.75 20.04
N MET A 8 51.96 24.11 21.10
CA MET A 8 51.09 22.93 20.99
C MET A 8 49.75 23.24 20.31
N ILE A 9 49.15 24.40 20.60
CA ILE A 9 47.93 24.85 19.91
C ILE A 9 48.22 25.15 18.44
N ALA A 10 49.34 25.78 18.12
CA ALA A 10 49.73 26.07 16.75
C ALA A 10 49.96 24.79 15.92
N TYR A 11 50.59 23.76 16.50
CA TYR A 11 50.76 22.47 15.82
C TYR A 11 49.44 21.71 15.66
N GLY A 12 48.53 21.80 16.62
CA GLY A 12 47.19 21.20 16.52
C GLY A 12 46.35 21.82 15.40
N VAL A 13 46.39 23.15 15.25
CA VAL A 13 45.68 23.86 14.17
C VAL A 13 46.30 23.55 12.80
N LEU A 14 47.63 23.42 12.72
CA LEU A 14 48.32 23.08 11.47
C LEU A 14 48.00 21.65 10.99
N LEU A 15 47.86 20.69 11.92
CA LEU A 15 47.48 19.30 11.60
C LEU A 15 46.06 19.19 11.05
N THR A 16 45.12 19.99 11.56
CA THR A 16 43.74 20.03 11.04
C THR A 16 43.62 20.68 9.67
N LEU A 17 44.55 21.58 9.30
CA LEU A 17 44.57 22.23 7.98
C LEU A 17 45.13 21.34 6.87
N ILE A 18 45.96 20.34 7.20
CA ILE A 18 46.60 19.46 6.20
C ILE A 18 45.85 18.14 6.02
N GLY A 19 45.19 17.61 7.07
CA GLY A 19 44.54 16.30 7.04
C GLY A 19 43.03 16.28 6.74
N GLY A 20 42.40 17.44 6.57
CA GLY A 20 40.94 17.59 6.74
C GLY A 20 40.09 17.89 5.50
N VAL A 21 40.59 17.75 4.27
CA VAL A 21 39.77 17.92 3.06
C VAL A 21 39.37 16.55 2.52
N ALA A 22 38.28 16.01 3.07
CA ALA A 22 37.54 14.96 2.40
C ALA A 22 36.92 15.56 1.13
N ASN A 23 37.43 15.18 -0.04
CA ASN A 23 36.73 15.48 -1.29
C ASN A 23 35.37 14.78 -1.24
N PRO A 24 34.23 15.47 -1.26
CA PRO A 24 32.97 14.78 -1.52
C PRO A 24 33.13 14.16 -2.92
N ALA A 25 33.03 12.84 -3.01
CA ALA A 25 32.87 12.18 -4.31
C ALA A 25 31.50 12.61 -4.82
N TRP A 26 31.46 13.60 -5.72
CA TRP A 26 30.25 13.95 -6.44
C TRP A 26 29.91 12.73 -7.30
N ALA A 27 28.84 12.03 -6.95
CA ALA A 27 28.30 11.00 -7.83
C ALA A 27 27.93 11.68 -9.15
N LEU A 28 28.62 11.30 -10.23
CA LEU A 28 28.24 11.72 -11.57
C LEU A 28 26.79 11.26 -11.83
N PRO A 29 25.91 12.11 -12.38
CA PRO A 29 24.56 11.71 -12.73
C PRO A 29 24.62 10.50 -13.66
N LEU A 30 24.04 9.38 -13.23
CA LEU A 30 23.92 8.19 -14.05
C LEU A 30 22.84 8.46 -15.09
N ASP A 31 23.24 8.64 -16.35
CA ASP A 31 22.31 8.86 -17.47
C ASP A 31 21.69 7.51 -17.88
N ILE A 32 20.63 7.15 -17.16
CA ILE A 32 19.84 5.96 -17.44
C ILE A 32 18.93 6.28 -18.63
N ALA A 33 18.97 5.44 -19.65
CA ALA A 33 18.15 5.60 -20.84
C ALA A 33 16.67 5.82 -20.47
N GLN A 34 16.15 7.01 -20.80
CA GLN A 34 14.73 7.36 -20.61
C GLN A 34 13.81 6.77 -21.69
N SER A 35 14.40 6.01 -22.62
CA SER A 35 13.71 5.36 -23.72
C SER A 35 14.08 3.88 -23.79
N PRO A 36 13.12 2.98 -24.05
CA PRO A 36 13.39 1.56 -24.18
C PRO A 36 14.39 1.28 -25.32
N LEU A 37 15.34 0.36 -25.08
CA LEU A 37 16.26 -0.14 -26.11
C LEU A 37 15.49 -1.12 -27.03
N PHE A 38 15.03 -0.65 -28.19
CA PHE A 38 14.30 -1.47 -29.14
C PHE A 38 15.25 -2.17 -30.12
N LEU A 39 15.42 -3.49 -30.00
CA LEU A 39 16.22 -4.32 -30.90
C LEU A 39 15.37 -5.40 -31.60
N SER A 40 14.31 -5.04 -32.32
CA SER A 40 13.65 -5.94 -33.30
C SER A 40 12.60 -5.21 -34.15
N THR A 41 12.36 -5.71 -35.36
CA THR A 41 11.42 -5.21 -36.37
C THR A 41 10.00 -5.01 -35.82
N ARG A 42 9.46 -3.81 -36.01
CA ARG A 42 8.17 -3.38 -35.47
C ARG A 42 7.00 -4.00 -36.25
N VAL A 43 6.41 -5.09 -35.74
CA VAL A 43 5.06 -5.52 -36.17
C VAL A 43 4.06 -4.45 -35.72
N LYS A 44 3.11 -4.06 -36.59
CA LYS A 44 2.09 -3.07 -36.24
C LYS A 44 1.21 -3.62 -35.11
N PRO A 45 1.21 -3.02 -33.90
CA PRO A 45 0.32 -3.48 -32.84
C PRO A 45 -1.13 -3.14 -33.18
N ALA A 46 -2.02 -4.10 -32.99
CA ALA A 46 -3.46 -3.90 -32.93
C ALA A 46 -3.91 -4.25 -31.51
N PHE A 47 -4.09 -3.24 -30.66
CA PHE A 47 -4.64 -3.41 -29.32
C PHE A 47 -6.05 -2.83 -29.31
N ILE A 48 -6.98 -3.55 -28.67
CA ILE A 48 -8.32 -3.06 -28.39
C ILE A 48 -8.48 -3.13 -26.88
N MET A 49 -8.69 -1.96 -26.26
CA MET A 49 -9.06 -1.85 -24.86
C MET A 49 -10.58 -1.72 -24.81
N VAL A 50 -11.25 -2.68 -24.18
CA VAL A 50 -12.68 -2.62 -23.90
C VAL A 50 -12.85 -2.36 -22.41
N ILE A 51 -13.66 -1.36 -22.07
CA ILE A 51 -14.03 -1.02 -20.70
C ILE A 51 -15.39 -1.67 -20.44
N ASP A 52 -15.47 -2.56 -19.46
CA ASP A 52 -16.72 -3.21 -19.06
C ASP A 52 -17.57 -2.25 -18.22
N ASP A 53 -18.79 -1.94 -18.67
CA ASP A 53 -19.78 -1.08 -18.00
C ASP A 53 -20.91 -1.87 -17.33
N SER A 54 -20.81 -3.21 -17.25
CA SER A 54 -21.86 -4.10 -16.74
C SER A 54 -22.20 -3.91 -15.25
N GLY A 55 -21.41 -3.14 -14.51
CA GLY A 55 -21.59 -2.90 -13.08
C GLY A 55 -21.16 -4.08 -12.19
N SER A 56 -20.69 -5.19 -12.77
CA SER A 56 -20.25 -6.38 -12.04
C SER A 56 -18.94 -6.19 -11.26
N MET A 57 -18.08 -5.27 -11.71
CA MET A 57 -16.77 -4.95 -11.11
C MET A 57 -16.81 -3.97 -9.94
N ASN A 58 -17.99 -3.65 -9.39
CA ASN A 58 -18.14 -2.60 -8.38
C ASN A 58 -17.80 -3.02 -6.94
N TRP A 59 -16.91 -4.01 -6.77
CA TRP A 59 -16.60 -4.63 -5.48
C TRP A 59 -15.73 -3.69 -4.64
N GLU A 60 -16.16 -3.41 -3.41
CA GLU A 60 -15.41 -2.58 -2.45
C GLU A 60 -15.06 -3.34 -1.17
N THR A 61 -15.69 -4.48 -0.95
CA THR A 61 -15.46 -5.37 0.19
C THR A 61 -15.16 -6.78 -0.29
N LEU A 62 -14.30 -7.46 0.45
CA LEU A 62 -13.93 -8.85 0.24
C LEU A 62 -14.31 -9.71 1.47
N PHE A 63 -15.50 -9.47 2.02
CA PHE A 63 -15.98 -10.23 3.18
C PHE A 63 -16.10 -11.72 2.86
N PRO A 64 -16.02 -12.61 3.88
CA PRO A 64 -16.05 -14.05 3.66
C PRO A 64 -17.42 -14.59 3.19
N ALA A 65 -18.46 -13.76 3.09
CA ALA A 65 -19.74 -14.18 2.51
C ALA A 65 -19.69 -14.19 0.98
N LYS A 66 -20.80 -14.58 0.35
CA LYS A 66 -20.95 -14.63 -1.10
C LYS A 66 -20.53 -13.30 -1.76
N ASP A 67 -19.68 -13.39 -2.79
CA ASP A 67 -19.22 -12.28 -3.65
C ASP A 67 -18.62 -11.08 -2.87
N GLY A 68 -18.03 -11.32 -1.69
CA GLY A 68 -17.43 -10.26 -0.88
C GLY A 68 -18.42 -9.40 -0.10
N MET A 69 -19.71 -9.79 -0.08
CA MET A 69 -20.80 -9.01 0.50
C MET A 69 -20.94 -9.24 2.01
N GLY A 70 -21.49 -8.25 2.73
CA GLY A 70 -21.86 -8.33 4.13
C GLY A 70 -23.31 -8.78 4.29
N VAL A 71 -23.54 -9.64 5.28
CA VAL A 71 -24.86 -10.16 5.61
C VAL A 71 -25.42 -9.39 6.80
N TRP A 72 -26.58 -8.75 6.63
CA TRP A 72 -27.30 -8.08 7.71
C TRP A 72 -28.46 -8.94 8.18
N GLY A 73 -28.39 -9.42 9.43
CA GLY A 73 -29.36 -10.39 9.92
C GLY A 73 -29.40 -10.51 11.43
N ARG A 74 -30.18 -11.48 11.90
CA ARG A 74 -30.35 -11.83 13.31
C ARG A 74 -30.56 -13.34 13.43
N ASP A 75 -30.11 -13.93 14.53
CA ASP A 75 -30.22 -15.40 14.71
C ASP A 75 -31.63 -15.83 15.12
N ASN A 76 -32.34 -14.96 15.84
CA ASN A 76 -33.73 -15.17 16.24
C ASN A 76 -34.47 -13.83 16.33
N LEU A 77 -35.79 -13.87 16.50
CA LEU A 77 -36.64 -12.67 16.56
C LEU A 77 -36.35 -11.76 17.75
N ALA A 78 -35.72 -12.29 18.80
CA ALA A 78 -35.36 -11.53 20.00
C ALA A 78 -34.00 -10.81 19.87
N SER A 79 -33.19 -11.17 18.87
CA SER A 79 -31.86 -10.58 18.66
C SER A 79 -31.97 -9.30 17.83
N ALA A 80 -31.11 -8.32 18.14
CA ALA A 80 -30.92 -7.16 17.30
C ALA A 80 -30.31 -7.57 15.95
N PHE A 81 -30.56 -6.76 14.91
CA PHE A 81 -29.89 -6.96 13.63
C PHE A 81 -28.41 -6.56 13.74
N SER A 82 -27.53 -7.36 13.14
CA SER A 82 -26.09 -7.17 13.16
C SER A 82 -25.42 -7.88 11.97
N PHE A 83 -24.20 -7.45 11.64
CA PHE A 83 -23.29 -8.20 10.75
C PHE A 83 -22.69 -9.43 11.43
N PHE A 84 -22.87 -9.55 12.74
CA PHE A 84 -22.34 -10.63 13.56
C PHE A 84 -23.47 -11.49 14.11
N ALA A 85 -23.21 -12.78 14.26
CA ALA A 85 -24.04 -13.70 15.02
C ALA A 85 -23.84 -13.51 16.53
N ASN A 86 -24.74 -14.08 17.32
CA ASN A 86 -24.72 -14.00 18.79
C ASN A 86 -23.47 -14.64 19.41
N ASP A 87 -22.80 -15.54 18.67
CA ASP A 87 -21.50 -16.12 19.03
C ASP A 87 -20.30 -15.20 18.69
N GLY A 88 -20.56 -14.02 18.11
CA GLY A 88 -19.56 -13.06 17.67
C GLY A 88 -18.97 -13.34 16.28
N SER A 89 -19.39 -14.42 15.61
CA SER A 89 -18.89 -14.74 14.27
C SER A 89 -19.45 -13.80 13.20
N PHE A 90 -18.64 -13.48 12.18
CA PHE A 90 -19.11 -12.71 11.04
C PHE A 90 -20.10 -13.54 10.21
N ARG A 91 -21.26 -12.97 9.89
CA ARG A 91 -22.32 -13.68 9.16
C ARG A 91 -21.92 -13.92 7.71
N GLN A 92 -22.02 -15.17 7.26
CA GLN A 92 -21.70 -15.58 5.88
C GLN A 92 -22.93 -16.04 5.08
N THR A 93 -24.06 -16.28 5.75
CA THR A 93 -25.29 -16.82 5.15
C THR A 93 -26.49 -15.97 5.56
N GLY A 94 -27.35 -15.63 4.61
CA GLY A 94 -28.55 -14.83 4.83
C GLY A 94 -28.79 -13.87 3.66
N ASN A 95 -29.50 -12.76 3.93
CA ASN A 95 -29.65 -11.69 2.95
C ASN A 95 -28.30 -10.96 2.79
N VAL A 96 -27.70 -11.15 1.62
CA VAL A 96 -26.42 -10.57 1.21
C VAL A 96 -26.69 -9.25 0.51
N ASP A 97 -26.66 -8.16 1.27
CA ASP A 97 -27.11 -6.87 0.77
C ASP A 97 -25.99 -5.83 0.71
N PHE A 98 -24.92 -5.97 1.50
CA PHE A 98 -23.96 -4.88 1.70
C PHE A 98 -22.62 -5.10 0.99
N LEU A 99 -22.32 -4.36 -0.08
CA LEU A 99 -21.02 -4.48 -0.79
C LEU A 99 -20.23 -3.17 -0.81
N GLN A 100 -20.87 -2.04 -0.50
CA GLN A 100 -20.31 -0.72 -0.76
C GLN A 100 -19.87 -0.04 0.53
N LEU A 101 -18.70 0.59 0.52
CA LEU A 101 -18.16 1.41 1.61
C LEU A 101 -18.25 2.90 1.29
N PHE A 102 -18.28 3.25 0.00
CA PHE A 102 -18.31 4.62 -0.47
C PHE A 102 -19.66 4.93 -1.13
N PRO A 103 -20.49 5.78 -0.50
CA PRO A 103 -21.79 6.11 -1.06
C PRO A 103 -21.66 6.85 -2.39
N TYR A 104 -22.35 6.36 -3.42
CA TYR A 104 -22.44 7.00 -4.73
C TYR A 104 -23.86 6.85 -5.29
N SER A 105 -24.47 7.96 -5.69
CA SER A 105 -25.89 8.02 -6.07
C SER A 105 -26.23 7.40 -7.43
N GLY A 106 -25.23 7.04 -8.25
CA GLY A 106 -25.43 6.47 -9.58
C GLY A 106 -25.10 4.97 -9.70
N ARG A 107 -25.00 4.25 -8.57
CA ARG A 107 -24.70 2.80 -8.54
C ARG A 107 -25.98 1.96 -8.55
N SER A 108 -25.85 0.71 -9.02
CA SER A 108 -26.93 -0.30 -9.00
C SER A 108 -27.57 -0.39 -7.60
N THR A 109 -28.91 -0.40 -7.59
CA THR A 109 -29.78 -0.33 -6.40
C THR A 109 -29.77 -1.60 -5.56
N ASP A 110 -29.25 -2.70 -6.10
CA ASP A 110 -29.38 -4.02 -5.48
C ASP A 110 -28.31 -4.27 -4.41
N ARG A 111 -27.38 -3.32 -4.23
CA ARG A 111 -26.28 -3.41 -3.26
C ARG A 111 -26.28 -2.17 -2.36
N GLN A 112 -26.35 -2.41 -1.06
CA GLN A 112 -26.42 -1.41 -0.01
C GLN A 112 -25.02 -0.94 0.42
N ASN A 113 -24.99 0.28 0.96
CA ASN A 113 -23.81 0.92 1.52
C ASN A 113 -23.72 0.65 3.03
N ILE A 114 -22.53 0.28 3.50
CA ILE A 114 -22.20 0.24 4.92
C ILE A 114 -21.89 1.67 5.36
N PRO A 115 -22.67 2.27 6.29
CA PRO A 115 -22.45 3.64 6.72
C PRO A 115 -21.04 3.87 7.25
N ALA A 116 -20.46 5.03 6.95
CA ALA A 116 -19.15 5.44 7.45
C ALA A 116 -19.24 5.97 8.89
N THR A 117 -19.85 5.19 9.79
CA THR A 117 -19.92 5.52 11.23
C THR A 117 -18.96 4.63 12.02
N PRO A 118 -18.51 5.06 13.22
CA PRO A 118 -17.58 4.28 14.04
C PRO A 118 -18.07 2.85 14.33
N ASN A 119 -19.37 2.65 14.49
CA ASN A 119 -19.98 1.34 14.76
C ASN A 119 -19.74 0.32 13.63
N PHE A 120 -19.50 0.80 12.40
CA PHE A 120 -19.19 -0.04 11.23
C PHE A 120 -17.73 0.10 10.79
N GLY A 121 -16.85 0.55 11.68
CA GLY A 121 -15.41 0.65 11.42
C GLY A 121 -14.77 -0.69 11.04
N PHE A 122 -15.34 -1.81 11.53
CA PHE A 122 -14.89 -3.17 11.20
C PHE A 122 -14.82 -3.41 9.68
N ALA A 123 -15.71 -2.79 8.90
CA ALA A 123 -15.78 -2.97 7.45
C ALA A 123 -14.53 -2.45 6.71
N ARG A 124 -13.73 -1.63 7.40
CA ARG A 124 -12.46 -1.03 6.94
C ARG A 124 -11.25 -1.57 7.70
N SER A 125 -11.42 -2.70 8.38
CA SER A 125 -10.35 -3.41 9.08
C SER A 125 -9.86 -4.57 8.22
N PRO A 126 -8.54 -4.83 8.16
CA PRO A 126 -7.99 -6.03 7.52
C PRO A 126 -8.52 -7.33 8.12
N GLU A 127 -8.94 -7.32 9.39
CA GLU A 127 -9.50 -8.50 10.08
C GLU A 127 -10.77 -9.04 9.41
N PHE A 128 -11.59 -8.15 8.85
CA PHE A 128 -12.87 -8.52 8.22
C PHE A 128 -12.86 -8.32 6.71
N ASN A 129 -12.17 -7.29 6.23
CA ASN A 129 -12.10 -6.96 4.82
C ASN A 129 -10.63 -7.06 4.33
N PRO A 130 -10.25 -8.20 3.73
CA PRO A 130 -8.90 -8.45 3.21
C PRO A 130 -8.44 -7.48 2.11
N ALA A 131 -9.33 -6.61 1.60
CA ALA A 131 -8.92 -5.52 0.72
C ALA A 131 -8.06 -4.47 1.44
N TYR A 132 -8.12 -4.42 2.77
CA TYR A 132 -7.31 -3.52 3.59
C TYR A 132 -5.97 -4.16 3.93
N PHE A 133 -4.92 -3.34 3.95
CA PHE A 133 -3.58 -3.76 4.34
C PHE A 133 -3.52 -4.11 5.83
N ASP A 134 -2.98 -5.30 6.14
CA ASP A 134 -2.72 -5.75 7.50
C ASP A 134 -1.23 -5.55 7.87
N PRO A 135 -0.88 -4.58 8.72
CA PRO A 135 0.51 -4.37 9.11
C PRO A 135 1.10 -5.51 9.96
N SER A 136 0.27 -6.42 10.49
CA SER A 136 0.72 -7.57 11.27
C SER A 136 1.14 -8.77 10.41
N VAL A 137 0.77 -8.76 9.12
CA VAL A 137 1.08 -9.83 8.18
C VAL A 137 2.30 -9.44 7.33
N PHE A 138 3.24 -10.36 7.19
CA PHE A 138 4.32 -10.21 6.23
C PHE A 138 3.86 -10.64 4.83
N TYR A 139 3.76 -9.68 3.91
CA TYR A 139 3.42 -9.94 2.52
C TYR A 139 4.69 -10.28 1.74
N GLU A 140 4.82 -11.55 1.36
CA GLU A 140 5.87 -11.94 0.42
C GLU A 140 5.61 -11.30 -0.95
N PRO A 141 6.67 -10.91 -1.68
CA PRO A 141 6.48 -10.44 -3.03
C PRO A 141 5.94 -11.51 -3.96
N TRP A 142 5.35 -11.07 -5.08
CA TRP A 142 4.84 -11.99 -6.10
C TRP A 142 5.96 -12.94 -6.58
N ARG A 143 5.63 -14.21 -6.75
CA ARG A 143 6.54 -15.21 -7.29
C ARG A 143 6.46 -15.21 -8.81
N ALA A 144 7.60 -15.32 -9.47
CA ALA A 144 7.69 -15.55 -10.89
C ALA A 144 7.11 -16.93 -11.24
N ALA A 145 6.83 -17.15 -12.52
CA ALA A 145 6.30 -18.43 -13.03
C ALA A 145 7.23 -19.63 -12.75
N ASP A 146 8.50 -19.38 -12.46
CA ASP A 146 9.52 -20.37 -12.08
C ASP A 146 9.57 -20.64 -10.56
N GLY A 147 8.70 -20.01 -9.77
CA GLY A 147 8.60 -20.17 -8.31
C GLY A 147 9.51 -19.25 -7.49
N ASN A 148 10.42 -18.50 -8.13
CA ASN A 148 11.32 -17.58 -7.45
C ASN A 148 10.59 -16.29 -7.04
N ALA A 149 10.89 -15.74 -5.85
CA ALA A 149 10.34 -14.45 -5.43
C ALA A 149 10.82 -13.37 -6.41
N GLN A 150 9.88 -12.72 -7.11
CA GLN A 150 10.17 -11.76 -8.15
C GLN A 150 10.04 -10.34 -7.61
N PHE A 151 10.80 -10.03 -6.57
CA PHE A 151 11.08 -8.65 -6.20
C PHE A 151 12.58 -8.45 -6.19
N ASN A 152 13.12 -8.17 -7.37
CA ASN A 152 14.37 -7.47 -7.48
C ASN A 152 14.00 -6.01 -7.75
N PRO A 153 13.73 -5.19 -6.71
CA PRO A 153 13.66 -3.76 -6.94
C PRO A 153 15.02 -3.38 -7.54
N PRO A 154 15.10 -2.52 -8.56
CA PRO A 154 16.38 -2.00 -9.01
C PRO A 154 16.99 -1.24 -7.83
N THR A 155 17.83 -1.94 -7.05
CA THR A 155 18.62 -1.45 -5.91
C THR A 155 18.02 -0.24 -5.19
N GLY A 156 17.01 -0.47 -4.36
CA GLY A 156 16.42 0.58 -3.53
C GLY A 156 15.39 0.00 -2.57
N ASN A 157 15.77 -0.09 -1.29
CA ASN A 157 14.93 -0.54 -0.19
C ASN A 157 13.60 0.25 -0.15
N THR A 158 12.46 -0.40 -0.39
CA THR A 158 11.13 0.19 -0.16
C THR A 158 10.78 0.14 1.34
N SER A 159 11.62 0.76 2.16
CA SER A 159 11.32 0.95 3.58
C SER A 159 10.15 1.93 3.75
N ILE A 160 9.32 1.76 4.78
CA ILE A 160 8.27 2.73 5.13
C ILE A 160 8.83 4.13 5.44
N THR A 161 10.13 4.24 5.69
CA THR A 161 10.89 5.49 5.84
C THR A 161 11.24 6.17 4.50
N ALA A 162 10.99 5.50 3.36
CA ALA A 162 11.26 6.04 2.02
C ALA A 162 10.16 7.01 1.53
N ALA A 163 9.08 7.20 2.31
CA ALA A 163 8.17 8.31 2.06
C ALA A 163 8.90 9.62 2.37
N PRO A 164 9.08 10.54 1.40
CA PRO A 164 9.60 11.85 1.72
C PRO A 164 8.65 12.49 2.73
N SER A 165 9.21 12.98 3.84
CA SER A 165 8.45 13.76 4.82
C SER A 165 7.70 14.86 4.07
N ALA A 166 6.36 14.85 4.15
CA ALA A 166 5.55 15.94 3.64
C ALA A 166 5.94 17.21 4.40
N LEU A 167 6.81 18.02 3.79
CA LEU A 167 7.11 19.36 4.28
C LEU A 167 6.02 20.29 3.77
N ALA A 168 5.41 20.95 4.76
CA ALA A 168 4.38 21.96 4.65
C ALA A 168 4.72 23.04 3.63
N TRP A 169 3.72 23.38 2.80
CA TRP A 169 3.37 24.74 2.40
C TRP A 169 1.85 24.83 2.29
#